data_AF-A0A7J2IRA0-F1
#
_entry.id   AF-A0A7J2IRA0-F1
#
_cell.length_a   1.000
_cell.length_b   1.000
_cell.length_c   1.000
_cell.angle_alpha   90.00
_cell.angle_beta   90.00
_cell.angle_gamma   90.00
#
_symmetry.space_group_name_H-M   'P 1'
#
loop_
_entity.id
_entity.type
_entity.pdbx_description
1 polymer ?
#
loop_
_entity_poly.entity_id
_entity_poly.type
_entity_poly.pdbx_seq_one_letter_code
_entity_poly.pdbx_strand_id
1 'polypeptide(L)' 'RMKIFRLIENMTMSTGYLVESMHGAGSPEAQRIMISRLANFKEKMKLAKNLTGIK' A
#
# COMPACT_ATOMS: atom_id res chain seq x y z
N ARG A 1 35.27 6.64 -2.85
CA ARG A 1 34.11 7.42 -2.36
C ARG A 1 33.10 7.79 -3.45
N MET A 2 33.51 8.20 -4.66
CA MET A 2 32.55 8.55 -5.74
C MET A 2 31.63 7.42 -6.20
N LYS A 3 32.11 6.16 -6.24
CA LYS A 3 31.30 5.01 -6.71
C LYS A 3 30.04 4.76 -5.87
N ILE A 4 30.13 4.91 -4.54
CA ILE A 4 28.97 4.69 -3.67
C ILE A 4 27.94 5.82 -3.82
N PHE A 5 28.39 7.07 -3.99
CA PHE A 5 27.47 8.19 -4.26
C PHE A 5 26.75 8.03 -5.59
N ARG A 6 27.43 7.57 -6.66
CA ARG A 6 26.78 7.27 -7.95
C ARG A 6 25.79 6.10 -7.87
N LEU A 7 26.07 5.10 -7.04
CA LEU A 7 25.12 4.01 -6.81
C LEU A 7 23.85 4.52 -6.13
N ILE A 8 23.99 5.32 -5.06
CA ILE A 8 22.86 5.89 -4.34
C ILE A 8 22.05 6.81 -5.26
N GLU A 9 22.71 7.68 -6.02
CA GLU A 9 22.06 8.55 -7.02
C GLU A 9 21.28 7.72 -8.04
N ASN A 10 21.87 6.66 -8.59
CA ASN A 10 21.18 5.79 -9.55
C ASN A 10 19.96 5.09 -8.90
N MET A 11 20.09 4.52 -7.71
CA MET A 11 18.96 3.84 -7.06
C MET A 11 17.82 4.79 -6.67
N THR A 12 18.15 6.02 -6.29
CA THR A 12 17.17 7.02 -5.84
C THR A 12 16.54 7.82 -6.97
N MET A 13 17.19 7.89 -8.14
CA MET A 13 16.66 8.61 -9.30
C MET A 13 16.23 7.68 -10.45
N SER A 14 16.54 6.38 -10.38
CA SER A 14 16.12 5.41 -11.39
C SER A 14 14.61 5.21 -11.36
N THR A 15 14.03 5.26 -12.54
CA THR A 15 12.62 4.97 -12.79
C THR A 15 12.28 3.53 -12.47
N GLY A 16 13.21 2.60 -12.68
CA GLY A 16 13.02 1.18 -12.39
C GLY A 16 12.71 0.94 -10.92
N TYR A 17 13.52 1.44 -9.99
CA TYR A 17 13.29 1.14 -8.58
C TYR A 17 12.05 1.86 -8.01
N LEU A 18 11.90 3.16 -8.25
CA LEU A 18 10.82 3.93 -7.61
C LEU A 18 9.47 3.86 -8.34
N VAL A 19 9.47 3.98 -9.67
CA VAL A 19 8.22 4.06 -10.43
C VAL A 19 7.60 2.68 -10.61
N GLU A 20 8.41 1.65 -10.86
CA GLU A 20 7.95 0.26 -10.88
C GLU A 20 7.44 -0.17 -9.50
N SER A 21 8.11 0.18 -8.40
CA SER A 21 7.58 -0.16 -7.07
C SER A 21 6.23 0.51 -6.78
N MET A 22 5.96 1.70 -7.34
CA MET A 22 4.72 2.43 -7.15
C MET A 22 3.57 1.93 -8.03
N HIS A 23 3.85 1.51 -9.27
CA HIS A 23 2.82 1.16 -10.27
C HIS A 23 2.86 -0.30 -10.73
N GLY A 24 3.91 -1.02 -10.35
CA GLY A 24 4.08 -2.44 -10.61
C GLY A 24 2.93 -3.22 -9.96
N ALA A 25 2.32 -4.10 -10.74
CA ALA A 25 1.08 -4.80 -10.39
C ALA A 25 -0.14 -3.89 -10.10
N GLY A 26 -0.09 -2.62 -10.52
CA GLY A 26 -1.18 -1.65 -10.41
C GLY A 26 -0.86 -0.50 -9.47
N SER A 27 -1.61 0.60 -9.60
CA SER A 27 -1.42 1.79 -8.75
C SER A 27 -1.86 1.52 -7.30
N PRO A 28 -1.38 2.30 -6.32
CA PRO A 28 -1.79 2.14 -4.93
C PRO A 28 -3.30 2.30 -4.73
N GLU A 29 -3.95 3.07 -5.59
CA GLU A 29 -5.41 3.25 -5.56
C GLU A 29 -6.14 1.96 -5.94
N ALA A 30 -5.65 1.22 -6.93
CA ALA A 30 -6.21 -0.09 -7.28
C ALA A 30 -6.14 -1.06 -6.10
N GLN A 31 -5.03 -1.06 -5.36
CA GLN A 31 -4.88 -1.89 -4.16
C GLN A 31 -5.82 -1.45 -3.03
N ARG A 32 -5.96 -0.14 -2.78
CA ARG A 32 -6.93 0.38 -1.79
C ARG A 32 -8.36 -0.07 -2.07
N ILE A 33 -8.78 -0.01 -3.34
CA ILE A 33 -10.11 -0.47 -3.76
C ILE A 33 -10.27 -1.97 -3.48
N MET A 34 -9.28 -2.78 -3.84
CA MET A 34 -9.34 -4.23 -3.62
C MET A 34 -9.35 -4.61 -2.14
N ILE A 35 -8.52 -3.97 -1.31
CA ILE A 35 -8.54 -4.16 0.15
C ILE A 35 -9.92 -3.81 0.69
N SER A 36 -10.51 -2.69 0.27
CA SER A 36 -11.83 -2.27 0.74
C SER A 36 -12.93 -3.29 0.40
N ARG A 37 -12.89 -3.85 -0.82
CA ARG A 37 -13.82 -4.91 -1.26
C ARG A 37 -13.68 -6.20 -0.44
N LEU A 38 -12.46 -6.57 -0.07
CA LEU A 38 -12.16 -7.83 0.62
C LEU A 38 -12.18 -7.71 2.16
N ALA A 39 -12.14 -6.49 2.72
CA ALA A 39 -12.00 -6.27 4.15
C ALA A 39 -13.20 -6.67 5.02
N ASN A 40 -14.31 -7.10 4.41
CA ASN A 40 -15.55 -7.54 5.06
C ASN A 40 -16.02 -6.60 6.19
N PHE A 41 -16.17 -5.32 5.85
CA PHE A 41 -16.49 -4.26 6.82
C PHE A 41 -17.80 -4.48 7.58
N LYS A 42 -18.80 -5.13 6.95
CA LYS A 42 -20.10 -5.39 7.57
C LYS A 42 -19.97 -6.30 8.79
N GLU A 43 -19.19 -7.36 8.67
CA GLU A 43 -18.94 -8.28 9.78
C GLU A 43 -18.16 -7.58 10.90
N LYS A 44 -17.10 -6.84 10.55
CA LYS A 44 -16.33 -6.06 11.53
C LYS A 44 -17.19 -5.04 12.27
N MET A 45 -18.13 -4.39 11.59
CA MET A 45 -19.07 -3.46 12.20
C MET A 45 -20.04 -4.17 13.16
N LYS A 46 -20.53 -5.37 12.80
CA LYS A 46 -21.36 -6.19 13.70
C LYS A 46 -20.60 -6.60 14.95
N LEU A 47 -19.34 -7.04 14.80
CA LEU A 47 -18.47 -7.37 15.93
C LEU A 47 -18.24 -6.16 16.85
N ALA A 48 -17.98 -4.98 16.29
CA ALA A 48 -17.81 -3.76 17.06
C ALA A 48 -19.08 -3.36 17.84
N LYS A 49 -20.26 -3.48 17.23
CA LYS A 49 -21.55 -3.25 17.92
C LYS A 49 -21.77 -4.21 19.07
N ASN A 50 -21.47 -5.50 18.86
CA ASN A 50 -21.57 -6.51 19.91
C ASN A 50 -20.65 -6.21 21.10
N LEU A 51 -19.41 -5.77 20.83
CA LEU A 51 -18.44 -5.43 21.87
C LEU A 51 -18.83 -4.17 22.66
N THR A 52 -19.47 -3.20 22.00
CA THR A 52 -19.83 -1.91 22.61
C THR A 52 -21.23 -1.90 23.23
N GLY A 53 -22.00 -2.98 23.09
CA GLY A 53 -23.37 -3.08 23.63
C GLY A 53 -24.39 -2.19 22.91
N ILE A 54 -24.03 -1.62 21.76
CA ILE A 54 -24.92 -0.81 20.92
C ILE A 54 -25.79 -1.76 20.08
N LYS A 55 -27.11 -1.72 20.28
CA LYS A 55 -28.08 -2.46 19.45
C LYS A 55 -28.17 -1.90 18.03
#